data_AF-A0A2S6EUJ3-F1
#
_entry.id   AF-A0A2S6EUJ3-F1
#
_cell.length_a   1.000
_cell.length_b   1.000
_cell.length_c   1.000
_cell.angle_alpha   90.00
_cell.angle_beta   90.00
_cell.angle_gamma   90.00
#
_symmetry.space_group_name_H-M   'P 1'
#
loop_
_entity.id
_entity.type
_entity.pdbx_description
1 polymer ?
#
loop_
_entity_poly.entity_id
_entity_poly.type
_entity_poly.pdbx_seq_one_letter_code
_entity_poly.pdbx_strand_id
1 'polypeptide(L)' 'SQAPVASWAYKAIAKLGGWTDSKRTGKAAWSTIWNGWFKLNERIEGFLIAQSIFMDKM' A
#
# COMPACT_ATOMS: atom_id res chain seq x y z
N SER A 1 -11.25 -15.12 -8.31
CA SER A 1 -10.07 -14.25 -8.48
C SER A 1 -8.90 -14.92 -7.76
N GLN A 2 -7.73 -15.01 -8.37
CA GLN A 2 -6.54 -15.55 -7.71
C GLN A 2 -6.00 -14.50 -6.74
N ALA A 3 -5.71 -14.89 -5.49
CA ALA A 3 -5.09 -14.00 -4.52
C ALA A 3 -3.71 -13.55 -5.03
N PRO A 4 -3.38 -12.25 -4.92
CA PRO A 4 -2.07 -11.78 -5.38
C PRO A 4 -0.94 -12.37 -4.55
N VAL A 5 0.18 -12.66 -5.20
CA VAL A 5 1.40 -13.20 -4.58
C VAL A 5 2.16 -12.13 -3.79
N ALA A 6 3.03 -12.54 -2.86
CA ALA A 6 3.80 -11.60 -2.03
C ALA A 6 4.64 -10.59 -2.85
N SER A 7 5.13 -10.99 -4.03
CA SER A 7 5.86 -10.09 -4.93
C SER A 7 4.99 -8.97 -5.50
N TRP A 8 3.68 -9.19 -5.65
CA TRP A 8 2.73 -8.14 -6.01
C TRP A 8 2.59 -7.13 -4.88
N ALA A 9 2.41 -7.61 -3.63
CA ALA A 9 2.26 -6.75 -2.46
C ALA A 9 3.50 -5.87 -2.25
N TYR A 10 4.69 -6.47 -2.37
CA TYR A 10 5.96 -5.75 -2.33
C TYR A 10 6.00 -4.60 -3.34
N LYS A 11 5.68 -4.89 -4.62
CA LYS A 11 5.70 -3.88 -5.69
C LYS A 11 4.64 -2.80 -5.49
N ALA A 12 3.46 -3.16 -5.01
CA ALA A 12 2.37 -2.22 -4.75
C ALA A 12 2.73 -1.23 -3.62
N ILE A 13 3.26 -1.75 -2.50
CA ILE A 13 3.72 -0.93 -1.38
C ILE A 13 4.89 -0.03 -1.82
N ALA A 14 5.86 -0.58 -2.54
CA ALA A 14 6.99 0.20 -3.07
C ALA A 14 6.51 1.37 -3.95
N LYS A 15 5.55 1.13 -4.85
CA LYS A 15 4.96 2.18 -5.70
C LYS A 15 4.27 3.27 -4.88
N LEU A 16 3.55 2.90 -3.82
CA LEU A 16 2.94 3.87 -2.90
C LEU A 16 3.99 4.75 -2.20
N GLY A 17 5.16 4.17 -1.94
CA GLY A 17 6.34 4.85 -1.43
C GLY A 17 7.10 5.72 -2.46
N GLY A 18 6.68 5.73 -3.73
CA GLY A 18 7.31 6.49 -4.81
C GLY A 18 8.33 5.71 -5.65
N TRP A 19 8.39 4.38 -5.53
CA TRP A 19 9.28 3.56 -6.34
C TRP A 19 8.83 3.48 -7.80
N THR A 20 9.73 3.83 -8.72
CA THR A 20 9.50 3.77 -10.18
C THR A 20 10.32 2.68 -10.88
N ASP A 21 11.20 1.99 -10.15
CA ASP A 21 12.15 1.01 -10.70
C ASP A 21 13.00 1.57 -11.87
N SER A 22 13.46 2.82 -11.77
CA SER A 22 14.18 3.50 -12.86
C SER A 22 15.44 2.78 -13.35
N LYS A 23 16.09 2.00 -12.47
CA LYS A 23 17.28 1.17 -12.80
C LYS A 23 16.94 -0.27 -13.16
N ARG A 24 15.64 -0.65 -13.22
CA ARG A 24 15.15 -1.99 -13.56
C ARG A 24 15.79 -3.11 -12.74
N THR A 25 16.06 -2.84 -11.47
CA THR A 25 16.66 -3.84 -10.58
C THR A 25 15.60 -4.68 -9.89
N GLY A 26 14.33 -4.24 -9.91
CA GLY A 26 13.25 -4.88 -9.17
C GLY A 26 13.38 -4.72 -7.65
N LYS A 27 14.31 -3.89 -7.17
CA LYS A 27 14.64 -3.71 -5.75
C LYS A 27 14.38 -2.25 -5.33
N ALA A 28 13.39 -2.06 -4.48
CA ALA A 28 13.13 -0.81 -3.77
C ALA A 28 14.00 -0.71 -2.50
N ALA A 29 14.39 0.51 -2.13
CA ALA A 29 15.08 0.78 -0.88
C ALA A 29 14.15 0.55 0.33
N TRP A 30 14.72 0.21 1.49
CA TRP A 30 13.97 0.04 2.73
C TRP A 30 13.12 1.28 3.08
N SER A 31 13.70 2.48 2.95
CA SER A 31 12.99 3.74 3.17
C SER A 31 11.78 3.92 2.25
N THR A 32 11.87 3.48 1.00
CA THR A 32 10.76 3.51 0.04
C THR A 32 9.65 2.55 0.46
N ILE A 33 9.99 1.35 0.92
CA ILE A 33 9.02 0.40 1.46
C ILE A 33 8.34 0.96 2.71
N TRP A 34 9.11 1.52 3.65
CA TRP A 34 8.58 2.14 4.85
C TRP A 34 7.60 3.28 4.52
N ASN A 35 7.99 4.19 3.62
CA ASN A 35 7.12 5.28 3.18
C ASN A 35 5.82 4.77 2.54
N GLY A 36 5.90 3.70 1.75
CA GLY A 36 4.73 3.03 1.19
C GLY A 36 3.84 2.41 2.26
N TRP A 37 4.43 1.70 3.21
CA TRP A 37 3.71 1.07 4.31
C TRP A 37 3.00 2.09 5.20
N PHE A 38 3.68 3.17 5.57
CA PHE A 38 3.11 4.26 6.36
C PHE A 38 1.88 4.87 5.65
N LYS A 39 2.04 5.24 4.38
CA LYS A 39 0.98 5.75 3.52
C LYS A 39 -0.19 4.78 3.32
N LEU A 40 0.06 3.47 3.37
CA LEU A 40 -1.00 2.46 3.29
C LEU A 40 -1.82 2.44 4.58
N ASN A 41 -1.17 2.49 5.74
CA ASN A 41 -1.86 2.52 7.03
C ASN A 41 -2.74 3.75 7.19
N GLU A 42 -2.26 4.95 6.84
CA GLU A 42 -3.07 6.18 6.86
C GLU A 42 -4.37 6.04 6.03
N ARG A 43 -4.29 5.37 4.86
CA ARG A 43 -5.46 5.14 4.00
C ARG A 43 -6.39 4.07 4.56
N ILE A 44 -5.84 3.01 5.18
CA ILE A 44 -6.63 1.97 5.83
C ILE A 44 -7.41 2.58 7.00
N GLU A 45 -6.78 3.40 7.82
CA GLU A 45 -7.44 4.11 8.91
C GLU A 45 -8.62 4.96 8.39
N GLY A 46 -8.38 5.79 7.38
CA GLY A 46 -9.43 6.59 6.76
C GLY A 46 -10.56 5.75 6.16
N PHE A 47 -10.23 4.63 5.51
CA PHE A 47 -11.21 3.69 4.96
C PHE A 47 -12.08 3.06 6.05
N LEU A 48 -11.48 2.60 7.14
CA LEU A 48 -12.19 1.98 8.27
C LEU A 48 -13.10 2.98 8.97
N ILE A 49 -12.66 4.23 9.13
CA ILE A 49 -13.50 5.32 9.66
C ILE A 49 -14.69 5.59 8.74
N ALA A 50 -14.47 5.69 7.43
CA ALA A 50 -15.56 5.91 6.49
C ALA A 50 -16.56 4.75 6.50
N GLN A 51 -16.06 3.51 6.60
CA GLN A 51 -16.88 2.31 6.69
C GLN A 51 -17.70 2.29 7.98
N SER A 52 -17.13 2.66 9.13
CA SER A 52 -17.87 2.70 10.40
C SER A 52 -18.97 3.75 10.38
N ILE A 53 -18.70 4.96 9.86
CA ILE A 53 -19.71 6.01 9.70
C ILE A 53 -20.83 5.57 8.76
N PHE A 54 -20.51 4.84 7.69
CA PHE A 54 -21.53 4.34 6.76
C PHE A 54 -22.41 3.26 7.40
N MET A 55 -21.80 2.34 8.16
CA MET A 55 -22.53 1.25 8.83
C MET A 55 -23.42 1.75 9.98
N ASP A 56 -23.00 2.78 10.73
CA ASP A 56 -23.80 3.38 11.81
C ASP A 56 -25.08 4.08 11.30
N LYS A 57 -25.10 4.47 10.02
CA LYS A 57 -26.25 5.12 9.39
C LYS A 57 -27.27 4.16 8.78
N MET A 58 -27.00 2.85 8.79
CA MET A 58 -27.92 1.80 8.31
C MET A 58 -28.66 1.16 9.47
#